data_AF-R7UBU5-F1
#
_entry.id   AF-R7UBU5-F1
#
_cell.length_a   1.000
_cell.length_b   1.000
_cell.length_c   1.000
_cell.angle_alpha   90.00
_cell.angle_beta   90.00
_cell.angle_gamma   90.00
#
_symmetry.space_group_name_H-M   'P 1'
#
loop_
_entity.id
_entity.type
_entity.pdbx_description
1 polymer ?
#
loop_
_entity_poly.entity_id
_entity_poly.type
_entity_poly.pdbx_seq_one_letter_code
_entity_poly.pdbx_strand_id
1 'polypeptide(L)'
;MHSKEQLFLLQNKALTYAKRKGRKYRKIKWFYRDKSLEYMTEAVEADNMAVYAKDENGDPQSPINGRLHGLHFQVNVYFRSGKPMPFSVFGDTRLHIDADHLWSLCPNLYFADFYCLQKQIHHVTIVMTRPRSKADRFCTKHLPPLDAEKNPFLRRRLDVNGKTCFKVLNNGIWVEAFFTEDVNMALAVAHGKELESVNQRGRRKGPRPKDTSCPHCNI
;
A
#
# COMPACT_ATOMS: atom_id res chain seq x y z
N MET A 1 8.02 17.94 -8.54
CA MET A 1 7.47 16.57 -8.72
C MET A 1 8.58 15.71 -9.25
N HIS A 2 8.76 14.51 -8.69
CA HIS A 2 9.84 13.60 -9.07
C HIS A 2 9.68 13.09 -10.51
N SER A 3 10.78 13.03 -11.24
CA SER A 3 10.89 12.33 -12.52
C SER A 3 10.95 10.81 -12.31
N LYS A 4 10.80 10.04 -13.40
CA LYS A 4 10.90 8.58 -13.34
C LYS A 4 12.31 8.12 -12.95
N GLU A 5 13.34 8.85 -13.36
CA GLU A 5 14.75 8.62 -13.01
C GLU A 5 14.99 8.88 -11.52
N GLN A 6 14.43 9.96 -10.99
CA GLN A 6 14.44 10.27 -9.55
C GLN A 6 13.73 9.19 -8.73
N LEU A 7 12.63 8.63 -9.23
CA LEU A 7 11.97 7.49 -8.59
C LEU A 7 12.82 6.21 -8.62
N PHE A 8 13.56 5.94 -9.69
CA PHE A 8 14.54 4.84 -9.69
C PHE A 8 15.63 5.03 -8.63
N LEU A 9 16.10 6.27 -8.44
CA LEU A 9 17.04 6.58 -7.35
C LEU A 9 16.43 6.31 -5.97
N LEU A 10 15.19 6.75 -5.74
CA LEU A 10 14.46 6.47 -4.49
C LEU A 10 14.23 4.97 -4.28
N GLN A 11 13.90 4.22 -5.34
CA GLN A 11 13.75 2.77 -5.29
C GLN A 11 15.07 2.08 -4.89
N ASN A 12 16.20 2.52 -5.45
CA ASN A 12 17.52 2.00 -5.11
C ASN A 12 17.91 2.34 -3.66
N LYS A 13 17.58 3.55 -3.19
CA LYS A 13 17.74 3.93 -1.77
C LYS A 13 16.89 3.05 -0.86
N ALA A 14 15.62 2.79 -1.19
CA ALA A 14 14.75 1.89 -0.45
C ALA A 14 15.32 0.46 -0.39
N LEU A 15 15.83 -0.05 -1.51
CA LEU A 15 16.46 -1.37 -1.62
C LEU A 15 17.72 -1.49 -0.75
N THR A 16 18.55 -0.45 -0.74
CA THR A 16 19.77 -0.36 0.06
C THR A 16 19.44 -0.30 1.54
N TYR A 17 18.47 0.54 1.92
CA TYR A 17 17.98 0.61 3.30
C TYR A 17 17.42 -0.74 3.78
N ALA A 18 16.59 -1.39 2.95
CA ALA A 18 16.04 -2.71 3.25
C ALA A 18 17.12 -3.79 3.40
N LYS A 19 18.17 -3.75 2.58
CA LYS A 19 19.33 -4.66 2.69
C LYS A 19 20.06 -4.46 4.02
N ARG A 20 20.36 -3.20 4.38
CA ARG A 20 21.05 -2.85 5.63
C ARG A 20 20.29 -3.27 6.88
N LYS A 21 18.95 -3.21 6.87
CA LYS A 21 18.10 -3.66 7.99
C LYS A 21 17.93 -5.18 8.08
N GLY A 22 18.42 -5.94 7.09
CA GLY A 22 18.14 -7.36 6.92
C GLY A 22 16.75 -7.58 6.32
N ARG A 23 16.67 -8.29 5.20
CA ARG A 23 15.39 -8.56 4.53
C ARG A 23 14.68 -9.71 5.23
N LYS A 24 13.59 -9.39 5.92
CA LYS A 24 12.67 -10.35 6.53
C LYS A 24 11.32 -10.25 5.83
N TYR A 25 10.76 -11.38 5.42
CA TYR A 25 9.45 -11.43 4.75
C TYR A 25 8.44 -12.17 5.61
N ARG A 26 7.21 -11.70 5.62
CA ARG A 26 6.09 -12.37 6.32
C ARG A 26 5.00 -12.72 5.31
N LYS A 27 4.41 -13.91 5.46
CA LYS A 27 3.23 -14.30 4.68
C LYS A 27 2.06 -13.40 5.07
N ILE A 28 1.26 -13.00 4.09
CA ILE A 28 0.03 -12.24 4.30
C ILE A 28 -1.12 -12.93 3.58
N LYS A 29 -2.32 -12.81 4.14
CA LYS A 29 -3.58 -13.21 3.50
C LYS A 29 -4.37 -11.98 3.05
N TRP A 30 -4.31 -10.92 3.85
CA TRP A 30 -5.20 -9.77 3.72
C TRP A 30 -4.44 -8.52 3.27
N PHE A 31 -5.10 -7.77 2.41
CA PHE A 31 -4.91 -6.33 2.30
C PHE A 31 -5.99 -5.72 3.17
N TYR A 32 -5.66 -4.69 3.94
CA TYR A 32 -6.62 -4.13 4.88
C TYR A 32 -6.63 -2.60 4.90
N ARG A 33 -7.80 -2.04 5.19
CA ARG A 33 -8.03 -0.60 5.24
C ARG A 33 -8.79 -0.26 6.50
N ASP A 34 -8.34 0.77 7.19
CA ASP A 34 -8.95 1.20 8.44
C ASP A 34 -9.64 2.55 8.20
N LYS A 35 -10.92 2.67 8.56
CA LYS A 35 -11.75 3.88 8.50
C LYS A 35 -12.74 3.93 9.66
N SER A 36 -13.47 5.03 9.79
CA SER A 36 -14.59 5.10 10.73
C SER A 36 -15.65 4.06 10.37
N LEU A 37 -16.39 3.61 11.37
CA LEU A 37 -17.56 2.76 11.17
C LEU A 37 -18.53 3.37 10.16
N GLU A 38 -18.84 4.66 10.30
CA GLU A 38 -19.71 5.42 9.40
C GLU A 38 -19.31 5.27 7.92
N TYR A 39 -18.04 5.54 7.58
CA TYR A 39 -17.54 5.39 6.22
C TYR A 39 -17.66 3.96 5.70
N MET A 40 -17.41 2.97 6.57
CA MET A 40 -17.51 1.56 6.19
C MET A 40 -18.96 1.14 5.96
N THR A 41 -19.89 1.66 6.77
CA THR A 41 -21.33 1.45 6.60
C THR A 41 -21.81 2.07 5.28
N GLU A 42 -21.47 3.33 5.00
CA GLU A 42 -21.82 3.99 3.74
C GLU A 42 -21.31 3.20 2.51
N ALA A 43 -20.07 2.73 2.55
CA ALA A 43 -19.51 1.93 1.45
C ALA A 43 -20.26 0.61 1.25
N VAL A 44 -20.69 -0.03 2.34
CA VAL A 44 -21.47 -1.27 2.30
C VAL A 44 -22.87 -1.02 1.75
N GLU A 45 -23.54 0.04 2.20
CA GLU A 45 -24.87 0.42 1.71
C GLU A 45 -24.87 0.81 0.23
N ALA A 46 -23.82 1.49 -0.22
CA ALA A 46 -23.63 1.87 -1.62
C ALA A 46 -23.14 0.70 -2.51
N ASP A 47 -22.85 -0.47 -1.93
CA ASP A 47 -22.15 -1.59 -2.56
C ASP A 47 -20.83 -1.21 -3.28
N ASN A 48 -20.24 -0.08 -2.89
CA ASN A 48 -19.08 0.47 -3.58
C ASN A 48 -18.21 1.30 -2.63
N MET A 49 -16.92 1.02 -2.66
CA MET A 49 -15.90 1.93 -2.13
C MET A 49 -15.19 2.60 -3.31
N ALA A 50 -15.60 3.84 -3.59
CA ALA A 50 -15.10 4.61 -4.71
C ALA A 50 -13.66 5.12 -4.50
N VAL A 51 -12.86 5.08 -5.57
CA VAL A 51 -11.52 5.68 -5.60
C VAL A 51 -11.58 7.20 -5.51
N TYR A 52 -10.57 7.80 -4.88
CA TYR A 52 -10.43 9.26 -4.78
C TYR A 52 -9.02 9.71 -5.13
N ALA A 53 -8.89 10.98 -5.52
CA ALA A 53 -7.59 11.56 -5.85
C ALA A 53 -6.62 11.44 -4.67
N LYS A 54 -5.40 10.95 -4.95
CA LYS A 54 -4.34 10.85 -3.94
C LYS A 54 -4.04 12.24 -3.36
N ASP A 55 -4.10 12.36 -2.03
CA ASP A 55 -3.74 13.57 -1.30
C ASP A 55 -2.22 13.86 -1.32
N GLU A 56 -1.78 14.97 -0.74
CA GLU A 56 -0.36 15.33 -0.64
C GLU A 56 0.32 14.78 0.63
N ASN A 57 -0.32 13.85 1.35
CA ASN A 57 0.32 13.22 2.51
C ASN A 57 1.50 12.34 2.07
N GLY A 58 2.62 12.46 2.79
CA GLY A 58 3.87 11.76 2.47
C GLY A 58 4.87 12.68 1.79
N ASP A 59 5.42 12.27 0.64
CA ASP A 59 6.23 13.15 -0.19
C ASP A 59 5.32 14.04 -1.07
N PRO A 60 5.33 15.37 -0.89
CA PRO A 60 4.57 16.28 -1.75
C PRO A 60 5.04 16.22 -3.21
N GLN A 61 6.28 15.78 -3.46
CA GLN A 61 6.82 15.65 -4.81
C GLN A 61 6.45 14.33 -5.49
N SER A 62 5.74 13.41 -4.83
CA SER A 62 5.30 12.16 -5.43
C SER A 62 4.40 12.43 -6.65
N PRO A 63 4.69 11.84 -7.83
CA PRO A 63 3.97 12.15 -9.06
C PRO A 63 2.54 11.64 -9.11
N ILE A 64 2.11 10.84 -8.14
CA ILE A 64 0.74 10.31 -8.08
C ILE A 64 -0.23 11.27 -7.39
N ASN A 65 0.28 12.23 -6.59
CA ASN A 65 -0.54 13.19 -5.84
C ASN A 65 -1.41 14.03 -6.80
N GLY A 66 -2.72 14.05 -6.57
CA GLY A 66 -3.71 14.74 -7.39
C GLY A 66 -3.91 14.19 -8.81
N ARG A 67 -3.14 13.19 -9.24
CA ARG A 67 -3.11 12.70 -10.64
C ARG A 67 -3.62 11.28 -10.79
N LEU A 68 -3.53 10.48 -9.73
CA LEU A 68 -4.15 9.15 -9.67
C LEU A 68 -5.29 9.13 -8.65
N HIS A 69 -6.33 8.39 -9.00
CA HIS A 69 -7.40 8.04 -8.09
C HIS A 69 -7.16 6.62 -7.60
N GLY A 70 -7.33 6.40 -6.30
CA GLY A 70 -7.15 5.08 -5.71
C GLY A 70 -7.49 5.01 -4.23
N LEU A 71 -7.39 3.81 -3.70
CA LEU A 71 -7.61 3.45 -2.31
C LEU A 71 -6.29 2.98 -1.69
N HIS A 72 -5.95 3.53 -0.52
CA HIS A 72 -4.83 3.04 0.28
C HIS A 72 -5.22 1.78 1.05
N PHE A 73 -4.45 0.72 0.84
CA PHE A 73 -4.45 -0.50 1.62
C PHE A 73 -3.11 -0.66 2.35
N GLN A 74 -3.22 -1.09 3.59
CA GLN A 74 -2.10 -1.59 4.37
C GLN A 74 -1.92 -3.09 4.07
N VAL A 75 -0.67 -3.50 4.00
CA VAL A 75 -0.27 -4.91 3.83
C VAL A 75 0.69 -5.38 4.93
N ASN A 76 1.02 -4.49 5.88
CA ASN A 76 2.00 -4.75 6.92
C ASN A 76 1.40 -5.61 8.04
N VAL A 77 2.22 -6.48 8.61
CA VAL A 77 1.81 -7.34 9.73
C VAL A 77 2.69 -7.08 10.95
N TYR A 78 2.11 -7.29 12.13
CA TYR A 78 2.82 -7.19 13.40
C TYR A 78 3.87 -8.29 13.52
N PHE A 79 5.10 -7.91 13.80
CA PHE A 79 6.26 -8.81 13.70
C PHE A 79 6.20 -10.03 14.63
N ARG A 80 5.47 -9.95 15.76
CA ARG A 80 5.30 -11.04 16.72
C ARG A 80 4.20 -12.02 16.32
N SER A 81 3.04 -11.52 15.90
CA SER A 81 1.86 -12.38 15.63
C SER A 81 1.70 -12.75 14.16
N GLY A 82 2.31 -12.01 13.23
CA GLY A 82 2.07 -12.16 11.79
C GLY A 82 0.67 -11.74 11.34
N LYS A 83 -0.14 -11.16 12.24
CA LYS A 83 -1.48 -10.62 11.96
C LYS A 83 -1.40 -9.14 11.57
N PRO A 84 -2.44 -8.55 10.95
CA PRO A 84 -2.54 -7.10 10.73
C PRO A 84 -2.23 -6.27 11.99
N MET A 85 -1.81 -5.02 11.79
CA MET A 85 -1.31 -4.18 12.89
C MET A 85 -2.37 -4.00 14.00
N PRO A 86 -2.03 -4.17 15.29
CA PRO A 86 -3.01 -4.28 16.38
C PRO A 86 -3.71 -2.96 16.74
N PHE A 87 -3.30 -1.84 16.13
CA PHE A 87 -3.89 -0.53 16.32
C PHE A 87 -3.98 0.20 14.98
N SER A 88 -4.86 1.19 14.92
CA SER A 88 -5.01 2.05 13.76
C SER A 88 -4.93 3.53 14.14
N VAL A 89 -4.43 4.34 13.20
CA VAL A 89 -4.48 5.81 13.26
C VAL A 89 -5.48 6.39 12.26
N PHE A 90 -6.18 5.54 11.50
CA PHE A 90 -7.05 5.95 10.39
C PHE A 90 -8.54 5.75 10.68
N GLY A 91 -8.87 4.90 11.65
CA GLY A 91 -10.24 4.54 11.98
C GLY A 91 -10.32 3.39 12.97
N ASP A 92 -11.51 3.15 13.51
CA ASP A 92 -11.82 2.09 14.48
C ASP A 92 -12.36 0.83 13.80
N THR A 93 -12.58 0.87 12.49
CA THR A 93 -13.14 -0.24 11.73
C THR A 93 -12.17 -0.64 10.64
N ARG A 94 -11.77 -1.91 10.64
CA ARG A 94 -10.87 -2.51 9.67
C ARG A 94 -11.63 -3.38 8.70
N LEU A 95 -11.44 -3.10 7.42
CA LEU A 95 -11.84 -3.94 6.30
C LEU A 95 -10.66 -4.80 5.88
N HIS A 96 -10.81 -6.12 5.91
CA HIS A 96 -9.89 -7.07 5.28
C HIS A 96 -10.46 -7.47 3.92
N ILE A 97 -9.61 -7.56 2.90
CA ILE A 97 -9.93 -8.10 1.59
C ILE A 97 -8.83 -9.09 1.21
N ASP A 98 -9.20 -10.23 0.63
CA ASP A 98 -8.24 -11.24 0.22
C ASP A 98 -7.24 -10.66 -0.79
N ALA A 99 -5.95 -10.90 -0.52
CA ALA A 99 -4.86 -10.40 -1.34
C ALA A 99 -4.94 -10.90 -2.78
N ASP A 100 -5.38 -12.15 -2.99
CA ASP A 100 -5.52 -12.74 -4.32
C ASP A 100 -6.62 -12.04 -5.11
N HIS A 101 -7.74 -11.70 -4.46
CA HIS A 101 -8.82 -10.95 -5.09
C HIS A 101 -8.36 -9.58 -5.60
N LEU A 102 -7.76 -8.74 -4.74
CA LEU A 102 -7.26 -7.43 -5.18
C LEU A 102 -6.15 -7.55 -6.22
N TRP A 103 -5.26 -8.53 -6.09
CA TRP A 103 -4.21 -8.74 -7.08
C TRP A 103 -4.75 -9.16 -8.44
N SER A 104 -5.82 -9.96 -8.48
CA SER A 104 -6.45 -10.39 -9.72
C SER A 104 -7.04 -9.21 -10.51
N LEU A 105 -7.57 -8.19 -9.80
CA LEU A 105 -8.11 -6.98 -10.40
C LEU A 105 -6.99 -6.04 -10.89
N CYS A 106 -5.93 -5.90 -10.08
CA CYS A 106 -4.83 -4.97 -10.33
C CYS A 106 -3.44 -5.64 -10.25
N PRO A 107 -3.08 -6.50 -11.22
CA PRO A 107 -1.82 -7.24 -11.21
C PRO A 107 -0.57 -6.40 -11.51
N ASN A 108 -0.70 -5.23 -12.16
CA ASN A 108 0.44 -4.41 -12.55
C ASN A 108 0.90 -3.55 -11.37
N LEU A 109 2.20 -3.64 -11.03
CA LEU A 109 2.79 -2.96 -9.89
C LEU A 109 3.80 -1.90 -10.34
N TYR A 110 3.79 -0.76 -9.64
CA TYR A 110 4.73 0.33 -9.88
C TYR A 110 5.24 0.92 -8.57
N PHE A 111 6.52 1.27 -8.52
CA PHE A 111 7.10 1.99 -7.39
C PHE A 111 6.72 3.47 -7.50
N ALA A 112 6.05 4.01 -6.48
CA ALA A 112 5.64 5.41 -6.47
C ALA A 112 6.50 6.29 -5.56
N ASP A 113 6.99 5.75 -4.44
CA ASP A 113 7.73 6.58 -3.48
C ASP A 113 8.50 5.78 -2.42
N PHE A 114 9.47 6.45 -1.81
CA PHE A 114 10.14 6.07 -0.56
C PHE A 114 10.36 7.31 0.31
N TYR A 115 9.67 7.40 1.45
CA TYR A 115 9.68 8.57 2.32
C TYR A 115 9.58 8.21 3.80
N CYS A 116 9.78 9.19 4.68
CA CYS A 116 9.45 9.11 6.10
C CYS A 116 8.95 10.47 6.57
N LEU A 117 8.15 10.52 7.65
CA LEU A 117 7.54 11.77 8.12
C LEU A 117 8.36 12.48 9.22
N GLN A 118 9.11 11.74 10.05
CA GLN A 118 9.90 12.30 11.19
C GLN A 118 11.05 11.35 11.62
N LYS A 119 11.87 10.85 10.69
CA LYS A 119 12.87 9.76 10.89
C LYS A 119 12.36 8.47 11.56
N GLN A 120 11.06 8.30 11.77
CA GLN A 120 10.53 7.17 12.52
C GLN A 120 10.49 5.90 11.68
N ILE A 121 9.59 5.88 10.71
CA ILE A 121 9.26 4.71 9.90
C ILE A 121 9.35 5.16 8.45
N HIS A 122 10.03 4.35 7.65
CA HIS A 122 10.12 4.58 6.23
C HIS A 122 8.96 3.86 5.54
N HIS A 123 8.33 4.54 4.60
CA HIS A 123 7.21 4.05 3.82
C HIS A 123 7.68 3.81 2.39
N VAL A 124 7.24 2.70 1.80
CA VAL A 124 7.32 2.46 0.36
C VAL A 124 5.90 2.41 -0.16
N THR A 125 5.57 3.25 -1.12
CA THR A 125 4.27 3.23 -1.80
C THR A 125 4.39 2.48 -3.11
N ILE A 126 3.53 1.47 -3.28
CA ILE A 126 3.38 0.68 -4.49
C ILE A 126 2.01 0.98 -5.07
N VAL A 127 1.95 1.35 -6.35
CA VAL A 127 0.68 1.51 -7.07
C VAL A 127 0.32 0.19 -7.75
N MET A 128 -0.94 -0.22 -7.59
CA MET A 128 -1.52 -1.40 -8.21
C MET A 128 -2.58 -0.96 -9.21
N THR A 129 -2.45 -1.40 -10.46
CA THR A 129 -3.37 -0.99 -11.53
C THR A 129 -3.91 -2.15 -12.33
N ARG A 130 -5.13 -1.99 -12.86
CA ARG A 130 -5.70 -2.88 -13.85
C ARG A 130 -5.02 -2.68 -15.21
N PRO A 131 -4.59 -3.74 -15.91
CA PRO A 131 -3.93 -3.63 -17.20
C PRO A 131 -4.70 -2.77 -18.19
N ARG A 132 -3.99 -1.84 -18.84
CA ARG A 132 -4.52 -0.90 -19.84
C ARG A 132 -5.55 0.09 -19.30
N SER A 133 -5.71 0.25 -17.97
CA SER A 133 -6.52 1.34 -17.42
C SER A 133 -5.86 2.71 -17.63
N LYS A 134 -6.58 3.80 -17.35
CA LYS A 134 -6.01 5.15 -17.37
C LYS A 134 -4.85 5.28 -16.38
N ALA A 135 -4.99 4.70 -15.19
CA ALA A 135 -3.95 4.67 -14.18
C ALA A 135 -2.74 3.84 -14.63
N ASP A 136 -2.95 2.67 -15.25
CA ASP A 136 -1.86 1.83 -15.74
C ASP A 136 -1.02 2.53 -16.82
N ARG A 137 -1.67 3.22 -17.78
CA ARG A 137 -0.97 4.03 -18.80
C ARG A 137 -0.17 5.16 -18.17
N PHE A 138 -0.73 5.84 -17.17
CA PHE A 138 -0.04 6.88 -16.42
C PHE A 138 1.21 6.31 -15.74
N CYS A 139 1.04 5.22 -14.99
CA CYS A 139 2.12 4.58 -14.24
C CYS A 139 3.22 4.05 -15.17
N THR A 140 2.86 3.45 -16.30
CA THR A 140 3.81 2.99 -17.33
C THR A 140 4.73 4.14 -17.77
N LYS A 141 4.15 5.33 -18.02
CA LYS A 141 4.91 6.50 -18.48
C LYS A 141 5.75 7.13 -17.37
N HIS A 142 5.25 7.18 -16.14
CA HIS A 142 5.81 8.04 -15.09
C HIS A 142 6.50 7.32 -13.93
N LEU A 143 6.21 6.02 -13.71
CA LEU A 143 6.69 5.27 -12.54
C LEU A 143 7.59 4.10 -12.95
N PRO A 144 8.60 3.75 -12.14
CA PRO A 144 9.35 2.49 -12.30
C PRO A 144 8.43 1.27 -12.14
N PRO A 145 8.41 0.33 -13.11
CA PRO A 145 7.65 -0.91 -12.98
C PRO A 145 8.28 -1.83 -11.93
N LEU A 146 7.44 -2.60 -11.25
CA LEU A 146 7.84 -3.64 -10.32
C LEU A 146 7.39 -5.00 -10.86
N ASP A 147 8.33 -5.94 -10.97
CA ASP A 147 8.04 -7.32 -11.32
C ASP A 147 7.23 -7.99 -10.19
N ALA A 148 6.03 -8.48 -10.48
CA ALA A 148 5.12 -9.10 -9.51
C ALA A 148 5.77 -10.23 -8.69
N GLU A 149 6.69 -10.98 -9.32
CA GLU A 149 7.47 -11.98 -8.65
C GLU A 149 8.67 -11.30 -7.95
N LYS A 150 9.58 -10.68 -8.68
CA LYS A 150 10.86 -10.22 -8.12
C LYS A 150 10.75 -8.98 -7.22
N ASN A 151 9.54 -8.41 -7.05
CA ASN A 151 9.27 -7.26 -6.19
C ASN A 151 9.89 -7.44 -4.79
N PRO A 152 10.80 -6.55 -4.38
CA PRO A 152 11.51 -6.68 -3.11
C PRO A 152 10.65 -6.30 -1.89
N PHE A 153 9.50 -5.65 -2.09
CA PHE A 153 8.65 -5.10 -1.04
C PHE A 153 7.37 -5.91 -0.83
N LEU A 154 6.72 -6.37 -1.90
CA LEU A 154 5.47 -7.13 -1.85
C LEU A 154 5.44 -8.18 -2.96
N ARG A 155 5.42 -9.45 -2.60
CA ARG A 155 5.64 -10.58 -3.52
C ARG A 155 4.40 -11.43 -3.67
N ARG A 156 4.12 -11.82 -4.91
CA ARG A 156 3.25 -12.95 -5.24
C ARG A 156 4.11 -14.13 -5.72
N ARG A 157 3.87 -15.33 -5.20
CA ARG A 157 4.51 -16.59 -5.64
C ARG A 157 3.49 -17.71 -5.65
N LEU A 158 3.77 -18.76 -6.41
CA LEU A 158 3.14 -20.05 -6.18
C LEU A 158 3.94 -20.79 -5.10
N ASP A 159 3.24 -21.46 -4.18
CA ASP A 159 3.87 -22.41 -3.26
C ASP A 159 4.08 -23.78 -3.91
N VAL A 160 4.61 -24.74 -3.16
CA VAL A 160 4.92 -26.10 -3.65
C VAL A 160 3.69 -26.85 -4.18
N ASN A 161 2.49 -26.43 -3.78
CA ASN A 161 1.22 -27.02 -4.21
C ASN A 161 0.55 -26.21 -5.32
N GLY A 162 1.25 -25.23 -5.90
CA GLY A 162 0.70 -24.34 -6.93
C GLY A 162 -0.28 -23.29 -6.41
N LYS A 163 -0.39 -23.11 -5.08
CA LYS A 163 -1.29 -22.10 -4.49
C LYS A 163 -0.59 -20.74 -4.40
N THR A 164 -1.30 -19.67 -4.72
CA THR A 164 -0.78 -18.31 -4.55
C THR A 164 -0.44 -18.02 -3.08
N CYS A 165 0.77 -17.52 -2.84
CA CYS A 165 1.27 -17.08 -1.56
C CYS A 165 1.81 -15.64 -1.67
N PHE A 166 1.28 -14.76 -0.82
CA PHE A 166 1.72 -13.37 -0.73
C PHE A 166 2.68 -13.17 0.42
N LYS A 167 3.73 -12.38 0.20
CA LYS A 167 4.70 -12.02 1.23
C LYS A 167 5.03 -10.53 1.19
N VAL A 168 4.97 -9.87 2.34
CA VAL A 168 5.38 -8.47 2.50
C VAL A 168 6.75 -8.39 3.17
N LEU A 169 7.54 -7.39 2.81
CA LEU A 169 8.76 -7.01 3.52
C LEU A 169 8.38 -6.52 4.93
N ASN A 170 9.03 -7.07 5.95
CA ASN A 170 8.74 -6.81 7.36
C ASN A 170 10.05 -6.58 8.13
N ASN A 171 10.73 -5.47 7.83
CA ASN A 171 12.04 -5.13 8.41
C ASN A 171 12.13 -3.67 8.89
N GLY A 172 10.98 -3.07 9.20
CA GLY A 172 10.88 -1.66 9.62
C GLY A 172 10.57 -0.68 8.48
N ILE A 173 10.49 -1.16 7.23
CA ILE A 173 9.80 -0.43 6.15
C ILE A 173 8.32 -0.79 6.19
N TRP A 174 7.44 0.21 6.08
CA TRP A 174 6.01 0.03 5.90
C TRP A 174 5.67 0.08 4.42
N VAL A 175 5.09 -1.00 3.91
CA VAL A 175 4.65 -1.07 2.51
C VAL A 175 3.20 -0.62 2.43
N GLU A 176 2.91 0.34 1.57
CA GLU A 176 1.58 0.87 1.30
C GLU A 176 1.18 0.49 -0.13
N ALA A 177 0.01 -0.12 -0.29
CA ALA A 177 -0.55 -0.45 -1.60
C ALA A 177 -1.61 0.59 -1.98
N PHE A 178 -1.40 1.30 -3.09
CA PHE A 178 -2.36 2.25 -3.66
C PHE A 178 -3.09 1.58 -4.83
N PHE A 179 -4.29 1.09 -4.57
CA PHE A 179 -5.12 0.33 -5.50
C PHE A 179 -6.01 1.27 -6.33
N THR A 180 -5.95 1.21 -7.66
CA THR A 180 -6.54 2.26 -8.52
C THR A 180 -7.93 1.94 -9.09
N GLU A 181 -8.62 0.93 -8.57
CA GLU A 181 -9.98 0.61 -9.00
C GLU A 181 -10.94 0.69 -7.80
N ASP A 182 -12.22 0.89 -8.10
CA ASP A 182 -13.28 0.82 -7.11
C ASP A 182 -13.34 -0.59 -6.51
N VAL A 183 -13.79 -0.68 -5.26
CA VAL A 183 -14.03 -1.96 -4.60
C VAL A 183 -15.52 -2.17 -4.46
N ASN A 184 -16.07 -3.12 -5.23
CA ASN A 184 -17.43 -3.59 -5.04
C ASN A 184 -17.51 -4.38 -3.72
N MET A 185 -18.39 -3.96 -2.81
CA MET A 185 -18.37 -4.46 -1.44
C MET A 185 -19.01 -5.85 -1.31
N ALA A 186 -19.99 -6.20 -2.13
CA ALA A 186 -20.64 -7.51 -2.19
C ALA A 186 -19.70 -8.58 -2.76
N LEU A 187 -18.98 -8.28 -3.84
CA LEU A 187 -17.94 -9.16 -4.39
C LEU A 187 -16.81 -9.34 -3.38
N ALA A 188 -16.41 -8.28 -2.68
CA ALA A 188 -15.42 -8.41 -1.61
C ALA A 188 -15.89 -9.39 -0.52
N VAL A 189 -17.18 -9.37 -0.12
CA VAL A 189 -17.77 -10.37 0.81
C VAL A 189 -17.65 -11.79 0.25
N ALA A 190 -18.04 -12.00 -1.01
CA ALA A 190 -17.94 -13.31 -1.66
C ALA A 190 -16.49 -13.85 -1.71
N HIS A 191 -15.50 -12.96 -1.73
CA HIS A 191 -14.07 -13.28 -1.69
C HIS A 191 -13.43 -13.22 -0.30
N GLY A 192 -14.24 -13.26 0.77
CA GLY A 192 -13.75 -13.39 2.15
C GLY A 192 -13.44 -12.05 2.83
N LYS A 193 -14.14 -10.97 2.48
CA LYS A 193 -14.07 -9.72 3.25
C LYS A 193 -14.48 -9.95 4.71
N GLU A 194 -13.71 -9.36 5.61
CA GLU A 194 -13.99 -9.35 7.05
C GLU A 194 -13.99 -7.90 7.56
N LEU A 195 -14.97 -7.55 8.39
CA LEU A 195 -14.96 -6.30 9.16
C LEU A 195 -14.59 -6.62 10.61
N GLU A 196 -13.65 -5.84 11.16
CA GLU A 196 -13.12 -6.02 12.51
C GLU A 196 -13.03 -4.66 13.20
N SER A 197 -13.45 -4.59 14.47
CA SER A 197 -13.17 -3.42 15.32
C SER A 197 -11.70 -3.40 15.73
N VAL A 198 -11.03 -2.27 15.57
CA VAL A 198 -9.60 -2.09 15.89
C VAL A 198 -9.39 -0.93 16.86
N ASN A 199 -8.47 -1.11 17.81
CA ASN A 199 -8.12 -0.07 18.76
C ASN A 199 -7.52 1.14 18.04
N GLN A 200 -8.11 2.32 18.26
CA GLN A 200 -7.57 3.56 17.76
C GLN A 200 -6.41 4.06 18.61
N ARG A 201 -5.37 4.56 17.94
CA ARG A 201 -4.36 5.44 18.54
C ARG A 201 -4.53 6.83 17.99
N GLY A 202 -4.41 7.82 18.87
CA GLY A 202 -4.53 9.23 18.49
C GLY A 202 -3.63 9.58 17.31
N ARG A 203 -4.24 10.15 16.26
CA ARG A 203 -3.52 10.73 15.13
C ARG A 203 -3.42 12.23 15.36
N ARG A 204 -2.20 12.78 15.29
CA ARG A 204 -2.01 14.24 15.18
C ARG A 204 -2.77 14.74 13.94
N LYS A 205 -3.69 15.70 14.12
CA LYS A 205 -4.51 16.29 13.04
C LYS A 205 -3.61 17.00 12.02
N GLY A 206 -4.03 16.98 10.75
CA GLY A 206 -3.37 17.66 9.63
C GLY A 206 -2.38 16.79 8.83
N PRO A 207 -1.99 17.26 7.63
CA PRO A 207 -1.01 16.58 6.80
C PRO A 207 0.35 16.55 7.49
N ARG A 208 1.07 15.44 7.32
CA ARG A 208 2.44 15.31 7.80
C ARG A 208 3.35 15.34 6.59
N PRO A 209 4.22 16.35 6.46
CA PRO A 209 5.17 16.39 5.37
C PRO A 209 6.29 15.38 5.58
N LYS A 210 6.90 14.95 4.48
CA LYS A 210 8.16 14.22 4.46
C LYS A 210 9.24 14.94 5.27
N ASP A 211 10.06 14.17 5.98
CA ASP A 211 11.21 14.67 6.71
C ASP A 211 12.36 15.02 5.77
N THR A 212 12.57 16.32 5.56
CA THR A 212 13.60 16.88 4.68
C THR A 212 15.03 16.67 5.18
N SER A 213 15.22 16.22 6.43
CA SER A 213 16.53 15.96 7.04
C SER A 213 16.93 14.47 7.04
N CYS A 214 16.11 13.59 6.48
CA CYS A 214 16.39 12.15 6.44
C CYS A 214 17.47 11.78 5.41
N PRO A 215 18.59 11.15 5.81
CA PRO A 215 19.68 10.81 4.89
C PRO A 215 19.37 9.59 3.99
N HIS A 216 18.22 8.95 4.16
CA HIS A 216 17.90 7.69 3.50
C HIS A 216 16.86 7.82 2.40
N CYS A 217 15.84 8.65 2.60
CA CYS A 217 14.69 8.76 1.70
C CYS A 217 14.60 10.09 0.94
N ASN A 218 15.57 10.99 1.10
CA ASN A 218 15.62 12.24 0.36
C ASN A 218 16.53 12.11 -0.84
N ILE A 219 16.21 12.82 -1.91
CA ILE A 219 17.01 12.99 -3.13
C ILE A 219 17.17 14.47 -3.42
#